data_AF-A0AAD6B7I1-F1
#
_entry.id   AF-A0AAD6B7I1-F1
#
_cell.length_a   1.000
_cell.length_b   1.000
_cell.length_c   1.000
_cell.angle_alpha   90.00
_cell.angle_beta   90.00
_cell.angle_gamma   90.00
#
_symmetry.space_group_name_H-M   'P 1'
#
loop_
_entity.id
_entity.type
_entity.pdbx_description
1 polymer ?
#
loop_
_entity_poly.entity_id
_entity_poly.type
_entity_poly.pdbx_seq_one_letter_code
_entity_poly.pdbx_strand_id
1 'polypeptide(L)'
;MTRINRERSQEVRLMRANGKSTREIQELFASLGIEVSQSTLRNHFQEKPPRRSGPRKLQQNIVTAIKNETKADDELTAHGVKRKIQADFGVSLGLSSIRKARRKLGWKYGRTRFTPMIRDHNKEARLRQALQWIESGETWHDVLFTDESTIALEHFASRLITGLNKVLPLVVQNKGGHSGK
;
A
#
# COMPACT_ATOMS: atom_id res chain seq x y z
N MET A 1 -15.13 -8.86 36.36
CA MET A 1 -15.87 -9.69 35.38
C MET A 1 -15.02 -9.98 34.16
N THR A 2 -14.76 -11.26 33.94
CA THR A 2 -13.88 -11.77 32.89
C THR A 2 -14.62 -11.84 31.55
N ARG A 3 -13.98 -11.38 30.47
CA ARG A 3 -14.58 -11.44 29.12
C ARG A 3 -14.52 -12.86 28.59
N ILE A 4 -15.68 -13.45 28.29
CA ILE A 4 -15.77 -14.78 27.66
C ILE A 4 -15.19 -14.74 26.24
N ASN A 5 -14.22 -15.61 25.97
CA ASN A 5 -13.64 -15.80 24.64
C ASN A 5 -14.52 -16.71 23.75
N ARG A 6 -14.10 -16.97 22.50
CA ARG A 6 -14.90 -17.78 21.57
C ARG A 6 -15.07 -19.24 22.05
N GLU A 7 -14.01 -19.84 22.59
CA GLU A 7 -13.99 -21.23 23.05
C GLU A 7 -14.89 -21.43 24.28
N ARG A 8 -14.76 -20.59 25.30
CA ARG A 8 -15.64 -20.60 26.48
C ARG A 8 -17.09 -20.34 26.11
N SER A 9 -17.35 -19.53 25.07
CA SER A 9 -18.71 -19.38 24.54
C SER A 9 -19.26 -20.69 23.97
N GLN A 10 -18.43 -21.51 23.31
CA GLN A 10 -18.84 -22.82 22.80
C GLN A 10 -19.07 -23.80 23.96
N GLU A 11 -18.23 -23.76 24.99
CA GLU A 11 -18.39 -24.56 26.21
C GLU A 11 -19.73 -24.27 26.91
N VAL A 12 -20.08 -22.98 27.05
CA VAL A 12 -21.39 -22.56 27.59
C VAL A 12 -22.54 -23.15 26.75
N ARG A 13 -22.39 -23.17 25.41
CA ARG A 13 -23.40 -23.75 24.52
C ARG A 13 -23.53 -25.26 24.69
N LEU A 14 -22.40 -25.98 24.79
CA LEU A 14 -22.40 -27.43 25.03
C LEU A 14 -23.00 -27.77 26.40
N MET A 15 -22.62 -27.06 27.45
CA MET A 15 -23.18 -27.25 28.79
C MET A 15 -24.68 -26.99 28.81
N ARG A 16 -25.14 -25.96 28.09
CA ARG A 16 -26.57 -25.67 27.96
C ARG A 16 -27.32 -26.74 27.17
N ALA A 17 -26.73 -27.26 26.10
CA ALA A 17 -27.29 -28.37 25.33
C ALA A 17 -27.39 -29.66 26.15
N ASN A 18 -26.44 -29.90 27.05
CA ASN A 18 -26.43 -31.00 28.01
C ASN A 18 -27.41 -30.79 29.19
N GLY A 19 -28.26 -29.76 29.15
CA GLY A 19 -29.30 -29.51 30.14
C GLY A 19 -28.85 -28.75 31.39
N LYS A 20 -27.58 -28.32 31.49
CA LYS A 20 -27.11 -27.58 32.67
C LYS A 20 -27.83 -26.24 32.84
N SER A 21 -28.12 -25.89 34.09
CA SER A 21 -28.73 -24.61 34.43
C SER A 21 -27.72 -23.46 34.33
N THR A 22 -28.20 -22.22 34.14
CA THR A 22 -27.34 -21.03 34.10
C THR A 22 -26.50 -20.87 35.38
N ARG A 23 -27.05 -21.32 36.51
CA ARG A 23 -26.40 -21.24 37.83
C ARG A 23 -25.29 -22.28 37.97
N GLU A 24 -25.53 -23.53 37.57
CA GLU A 24 -24.50 -24.57 37.53
C GLU A 24 -23.33 -24.19 36.63
N ILE A 25 -23.61 -23.59 35.46
CA ILE A 25 -22.56 -23.12 34.55
C ILE A 25 -21.75 -21.99 35.20
N GLN A 26 -22.41 -21.10 35.95
CA GLN A 26 -21.74 -20.02 36.67
C GLN A 26 -20.85 -20.55 37.80
N GLU A 27 -21.34 -21.49 38.60
CA GLU A 27 -20.59 -22.13 39.69
C GLU A 27 -19.38 -22.90 39.16
N LEU A 28 -19.56 -23.61 38.04
CA LEU A 28 -18.47 -24.33 37.37
C LEU A 28 -17.41 -23.35 36.84
N PHE A 29 -17.82 -22.23 36.27
CA PHE A 29 -16.88 -21.19 35.82
C PHE A 29 -16.18 -20.50 37.01
N ALA A 30 -16.89 -20.28 38.12
CA ALA A 30 -16.29 -19.77 39.36
C ALA A 30 -15.25 -20.73 39.95
N SER A 31 -15.51 -22.05 39.91
CA SER A 31 -14.54 -23.06 40.35
C SER A 31 -13.25 -23.08 39.52
N LEU A 32 -13.34 -22.63 38.26
CA LEU A 32 -12.21 -22.47 37.35
C LEU A 32 -11.56 -21.08 37.46
N GLY A 33 -11.98 -20.25 38.44
CA GLY A 33 -11.48 -18.89 38.64
C GLY A 33 -12.00 -17.85 37.64
N ILE A 34 -13.09 -18.15 36.92
CA ILE A 34 -13.69 -17.26 35.91
C ILE A 34 -14.96 -16.62 36.46
N GLU A 35 -14.87 -15.35 36.83
CA GLU A 35 -16.01 -14.59 37.31
C GLU A 35 -16.89 -14.07 36.15
N VAL A 36 -18.06 -14.69 35.99
CA VAL A 36 -19.06 -14.35 34.96
C VAL A 36 -20.43 -14.14 35.61
N SER A 37 -21.17 -13.14 35.14
CA SER A 37 -22.57 -12.95 35.53
C SER A 37 -23.52 -13.91 34.78
N GLN A 38 -24.66 -14.23 35.38
CA GLN A 38 -25.68 -15.04 34.70
C GLN A 38 -26.23 -14.38 33.43
N SER A 39 -26.33 -13.05 33.39
CA SER A 39 -26.80 -12.33 32.19
C SER A 39 -25.81 -12.47 31.03
N THR A 40 -24.51 -12.46 31.33
CA THR A 40 -23.47 -12.76 30.35
C THR A 40 -23.61 -14.19 29.83
N LEU A 41 -23.78 -15.20 30.68
CA LEU A 41 -23.97 -16.59 30.24
C LEU A 41 -25.18 -16.74 29.32
N ARG A 42 -26.33 -16.13 29.67
CA ARG A 42 -27.54 -16.14 28.83
C ARG A 42 -27.30 -15.56 27.45
N ASN A 43 -26.52 -14.48 27.34
CA ASN A 43 -26.14 -13.87 26.06
C ASN A 43 -25.25 -14.75 25.17
N HIS A 44 -24.67 -15.82 25.72
CA HIS A 44 -23.80 -16.77 25.01
C HIS A 44 -24.48 -18.11 24.70
N PHE A 45 -25.74 -18.33 25.13
CA PHE A 45 -26.51 -19.54 24.83
C PHE A 45 -26.79 -19.73 23.35
N GLN A 46 -26.89 -18.65 22.59
CA GLN A 46 -27.09 -18.68 21.15
C GLN A 46 -25.87 -18.10 20.44
N GLU A 47 -25.59 -18.60 19.24
CA GLU A 47 -24.61 -17.95 18.37
C GLU A 47 -25.14 -16.58 17.95
N LYS A 48 -24.35 -15.53 18.22
CA LYS A 48 -24.70 -14.20 17.76
C LYS A 48 -24.57 -14.18 16.23
N PRO A 49 -25.60 -13.73 15.49
CA PRO A 49 -25.47 -13.57 14.06
C PRO A 49 -24.31 -12.61 13.76
N PRO A 50 -23.63 -12.79 12.62
CA PRO A 50 -22.60 -11.86 12.20
C PRO A 50 -23.18 -10.45 12.15
N ARG A 51 -22.43 -9.47 12.65
CA ARG A 51 -22.85 -8.07 12.60
C ARG A 51 -23.06 -7.68 11.14
N ARG A 52 -24.25 -7.16 10.82
CA ARG A 52 -24.55 -6.61 9.50
C ARG A 52 -23.64 -5.40 9.27
N SER A 53 -22.76 -5.49 8.29
CA SER A 53 -22.01 -4.32 7.80
C SER A 53 -22.91 -3.54 6.86
N GLY A 54 -22.90 -2.22 6.97
CA GLY A 54 -23.54 -1.35 5.97
C GLY A 54 -22.95 -1.56 4.56
N PRO A 55 -23.66 -1.10 3.51
CA PRO A 55 -23.25 -1.28 2.12
C PRO A 55 -21.89 -0.62 1.88
N ARG A 56 -20.97 -1.36 1.25
CA ARG A 56 -19.61 -0.89 0.94
C ARG A 56 -19.62 -0.16 -0.39
N LYS A 57 -19.13 1.08 -0.43
CA LYS A 57 -18.88 1.83 -1.67
C LYS A 57 -17.87 1.13 -2.60
N LEU A 58 -16.95 0.36 -2.03
CA LEU A 58 -15.96 -0.39 -2.77
C LEU A 58 -16.49 -1.79 -3.10
N GLN A 59 -17.30 -1.88 -4.15
CA GLN A 59 -17.79 -3.15 -4.67
C GLN A 59 -16.77 -3.84 -5.57
N GLN A 60 -16.97 -5.12 -5.86
CA GLN A 60 -15.99 -5.95 -6.58
C GLN A 60 -15.71 -5.44 -8.00
N ASN A 61 -16.73 -4.95 -8.70
CA ASN A 61 -16.60 -4.31 -10.01
C ASN A 61 -15.62 -3.11 -9.98
N ILE A 62 -15.76 -2.23 -8.97
CA ILE A 62 -14.90 -1.07 -8.78
C ILE A 62 -13.47 -1.50 -8.43
N VAL A 63 -13.30 -2.56 -7.63
CA VAL A 63 -11.97 -3.11 -7.34
C VAL A 63 -11.31 -3.65 -8.61
N THR A 64 -12.05 -4.34 -9.47
CA THR A 64 -11.56 -4.82 -10.77
C THR A 64 -11.19 -3.66 -11.69
N ALA A 65 -11.99 -2.59 -11.73
CA ALA A 65 -11.67 -1.39 -12.49
C ALA A 65 -10.37 -0.73 -11.99
N ILE A 66 -10.20 -0.56 -10.66
CA ILE A 66 -8.95 -0.04 -10.08
C ILE A 66 -7.75 -0.91 -10.49
N LYS A 67 -7.92 -2.23 -10.54
CA LYS A 67 -6.87 -3.17 -10.97
C LYS A 67 -6.50 -2.95 -12.44
N ASN A 68 -7.49 -2.86 -13.32
CA ASN A 68 -7.27 -2.70 -14.76
C ASN A 68 -6.62 -1.35 -15.06
N GLU A 69 -7.11 -0.28 -14.44
CA GLU A 69 -6.54 1.07 -14.60
C GLU A 69 -5.09 1.14 -14.10
N THR A 70 -4.79 0.52 -12.96
CA THR A 70 -3.42 0.49 -12.43
C THR A 70 -2.50 -0.40 -13.27
N LYS A 71 -3.02 -1.40 -13.97
CA LYS A 71 -2.23 -2.27 -14.84
C LYS A 71 -1.93 -1.62 -16.19
N ALA A 72 -2.86 -0.80 -16.70
CA ALA A 72 -2.68 -0.09 -17.96
C ALA A 72 -1.67 1.06 -17.85
N ASP A 73 -1.67 1.77 -16.72
CA ASP A 73 -0.76 2.87 -16.42
C ASP A 73 -0.35 2.79 -14.93
N ASP A 74 0.87 2.32 -14.67
CA ASP A 74 1.43 2.13 -13.34
C ASP A 74 1.89 3.45 -12.69
N GLU A 75 2.15 4.48 -13.50
CA GLU A 75 2.46 5.85 -13.08
C GLU A 75 1.19 6.63 -12.67
N LEU A 76 0.00 6.11 -12.99
CA LEU A 76 -1.24 6.76 -12.65
C LEU A 76 -1.37 6.96 -11.13
N THR A 77 -1.48 8.22 -10.72
CA THR A 77 -1.64 8.57 -9.30
C THR A 77 -2.98 8.11 -8.75
N ALA A 78 -3.09 7.96 -7.42
CA ALA A 78 -4.36 7.62 -6.78
C ALA A 78 -5.47 8.66 -7.06
N HIS A 79 -5.11 9.93 -7.31
CA HIS A 79 -6.04 10.95 -7.77
C HIS A 79 -6.52 10.71 -9.20
N GLY A 80 -5.63 10.29 -10.10
CA GLY A 80 -5.98 9.89 -11.46
C GLY A 80 -6.99 8.74 -11.46
N VAL A 81 -6.69 7.67 -10.72
CA VAL A 81 -7.60 6.53 -10.55
C VAL A 81 -8.95 6.98 -9.98
N LYS A 82 -8.96 7.88 -8.99
CA LYS A 82 -10.21 8.42 -8.42
C LYS A 82 -11.08 9.07 -9.49
N ARG A 83 -10.49 9.93 -10.33
CA ARG A 83 -11.23 10.65 -11.39
C ARG A 83 -11.83 9.68 -12.40
N LYS A 84 -11.06 8.67 -12.84
CA LYS A 84 -11.56 7.65 -13.77
C LYS A 84 -12.72 6.85 -13.18
N ILE A 85 -12.56 6.32 -11.96
CA ILE A 85 -13.63 5.57 -11.28
C ILE A 85 -14.89 6.44 -11.06
N GLN A 86 -14.73 7.72 -10.76
CA GLN A 86 -15.86 8.64 -10.62
C GLN A 86 -16.57 8.87 -11.96
N ALA A 87 -15.84 8.96 -13.07
CA ALA A 87 -16.42 9.09 -14.41
C ALA A 87 -17.16 7.81 -14.83
N ASP A 88 -16.55 6.64 -14.63
CA ASP A 88 -17.08 5.38 -15.14
C ASP A 88 -18.26 4.83 -14.31
N PHE A 89 -18.20 4.98 -12.98
CA PHE A 89 -19.16 4.38 -12.05
C PHE A 89 -20.04 5.41 -11.33
N GLY A 90 -19.78 6.72 -11.47
CA GLY A 90 -20.48 7.77 -10.73
C GLY A 90 -20.21 7.78 -9.21
N VAL A 91 -19.27 6.96 -8.72
CA VAL A 91 -18.99 6.82 -7.29
C VAL A 91 -17.74 7.60 -6.90
N SER A 92 -17.91 8.57 -6.01
CA SER A 92 -16.77 9.28 -5.40
C SER A 92 -16.18 8.47 -4.23
N LEU A 93 -14.97 7.95 -4.44
CA LEU A 93 -14.19 7.25 -3.43
C LEU A 93 -13.18 8.18 -2.73
N GLY A 94 -12.92 7.93 -1.44
CA GLY A 94 -11.80 8.53 -0.74
C GLY A 94 -10.45 8.01 -1.26
N LEU A 95 -9.42 8.86 -1.26
CA LEU A 95 -8.07 8.48 -1.69
C LEU A 95 -7.48 7.34 -0.86
N SER A 96 -7.78 7.32 0.44
CA SER A 96 -7.38 6.25 1.37
C SER A 96 -7.95 4.89 0.95
N SER A 97 -9.21 4.86 0.49
CA SER A 97 -9.85 3.65 -0.01
C SER A 97 -9.16 3.11 -1.26
N ILE A 98 -8.81 3.99 -2.21
CA ILE A 98 -8.09 3.62 -3.43
C ILE A 98 -6.69 3.08 -3.09
N ARG A 99 -5.94 3.78 -2.23
CA ARG A 99 -4.62 3.32 -1.76
C ARG A 99 -4.71 1.97 -1.03
N LYS A 100 -5.74 1.76 -0.21
CA LYS A 100 -5.98 0.49 0.48
C LYS A 100 -6.34 -0.62 -0.50
N ALA A 101 -7.17 -0.34 -1.51
CA ALA A 101 -7.51 -1.28 -2.57
C ALA A 101 -6.27 -1.69 -3.38
N ARG A 102 -5.45 -0.72 -3.82
CA ARG A 102 -4.17 -0.97 -4.49
C ARG A 102 -3.25 -1.88 -3.66
N ARG A 103 -3.04 -1.57 -2.37
CA ARG A 103 -2.24 -2.42 -1.47
C ARG A 103 -2.80 -3.84 -1.34
N LYS A 104 -4.13 -3.99 -1.24
CA LYS A 104 -4.79 -5.30 -1.17
C LYS A 104 -4.61 -6.11 -2.46
N LEU A 105 -4.53 -5.44 -3.59
CA LEU A 105 -4.24 -6.03 -4.91
C LEU A 105 -2.74 -6.35 -5.11
N GLY A 106 -1.88 -6.05 -4.13
CA GLY A 106 -0.43 -6.33 -4.20
C GLY A 106 0.41 -5.17 -4.73
N TRP A 107 -0.21 -4.06 -5.13
CA TRP A 107 0.54 -2.89 -5.62
C TRP A 107 1.24 -2.18 -4.47
N LYS A 108 2.56 -2.00 -4.62
CA LYS A 108 3.40 -1.24 -3.71
C LYS A 108 3.97 -0.05 -4.47
N TYR A 109 4.11 1.08 -3.77
CA TYR A 109 4.81 2.23 -4.33
C TYR A 109 6.29 1.87 -4.45
N GLY A 110 6.82 1.93 -5.67
CA GLY A 110 8.24 1.87 -5.95
C GLY A 110 8.75 3.28 -6.24
N ARG A 111 9.90 3.66 -5.68
CA ARG A 111 10.58 4.88 -6.11
C ARG A 111 11.11 4.63 -7.52
N THR A 112 10.84 5.54 -8.45
CA THR A 112 11.44 5.53 -9.78
C THR A 112 12.95 5.53 -9.64
N ARG A 113 13.62 4.52 -10.20
CA ARG A 113 15.08 4.48 -10.21
C ARG A 113 15.58 5.58 -11.12
N PHE A 114 16.60 6.31 -10.67
CA PHE A 114 17.29 7.22 -11.56
C PHE A 114 17.89 6.41 -12.71
N THR A 115 17.46 6.70 -13.92
CA THR A 115 18.01 6.14 -15.14
C THR A 115 18.40 7.32 -16.02
N PRO A 116 19.68 7.43 -16.43
CA PRO A 116 20.08 8.44 -17.39
C PRO A 116 19.23 8.30 -18.64
N MET A 117 18.75 9.42 -19.18
CA MET A 117 18.00 9.40 -20.42
C MET A 117 18.94 9.05 -21.58
N ILE A 118 18.72 7.90 -22.22
CA ILE A 118 19.50 7.44 -23.37
C ILE A 118 18.69 7.75 -24.63
N ARG A 119 19.32 8.41 -25.62
CA ARG A 119 18.72 8.64 -26.95
C ARG A 119 18.50 7.31 -27.67
N ASP A 120 17.48 7.21 -28.53
CA ASP A 120 17.09 5.92 -29.12
C ASP A 120 18.21 5.26 -29.95
N HIS A 121 18.95 6.03 -30.76
CA HIS A 121 20.11 5.49 -31.50
C HIS A 121 21.19 4.89 -30.58
N ASN A 122 21.39 5.47 -29.38
CA ASN A 122 22.35 4.96 -28.40
C ASN A 122 21.85 3.67 -27.73
N LYS A 123 20.52 3.48 -27.62
CA LYS A 123 19.94 2.22 -27.11
C LYS A 123 20.24 1.08 -28.07
N GLU A 124 20.03 1.31 -29.37
CA GLU A 124 20.30 0.32 -30.42
C GLU A 124 21.78 -0.03 -30.49
N ALA A 125 22.67 0.98 -30.45
CA ALA A 125 24.12 0.75 -30.45
C ALA A 125 24.57 -0.08 -29.25
N ARG A 126 24.09 0.24 -28.05
CA ARG A 126 24.39 -0.52 -26.82
C ARG A 126 23.87 -1.96 -26.89
N LEU A 127 22.65 -2.17 -27.40
CA LEU A 127 22.10 -3.51 -27.55
C LEU A 127 22.91 -4.35 -28.56
N ARG A 128 23.26 -3.77 -29.71
CA ARG A 128 24.07 -4.45 -30.73
C ARG A 128 25.43 -4.86 -30.19
N GLN A 129 26.10 -3.96 -29.48
CA GLN A 129 27.39 -4.24 -28.86
C GLN A 129 27.28 -5.35 -27.80
N ALA A 130 26.26 -5.33 -26.95
CA ALA A 130 26.05 -6.37 -25.95
C ALA A 130 25.78 -7.74 -26.58
N LEU A 131 24.98 -7.79 -27.65
CA LEU A 131 24.74 -9.02 -28.41
C LEU A 131 26.02 -9.54 -29.06
N GLN A 132 26.82 -8.65 -29.65
CA GLN A 132 28.10 -9.00 -30.23
C GLN A 132 29.04 -9.61 -29.20
N TRP A 133 29.19 -9.01 -28.02
CA TRP A 133 30.02 -9.56 -26.93
C TRP A 133 29.56 -10.94 -26.45
N ILE A 134 28.25 -11.18 -26.41
CA ILE A 134 27.69 -12.50 -26.08
C ILE A 134 28.05 -13.51 -27.17
N GLU A 135 27.89 -13.15 -28.44
CA GLU A 135 28.12 -14.03 -29.59
C GLU A 135 29.61 -14.38 -29.77
N SER A 136 30.50 -13.39 -29.64
CA SER A 136 31.94 -13.61 -29.75
C SER A 136 32.54 -14.30 -28.53
N GLY A 137 31.76 -14.54 -27.48
CA GLY A 137 32.25 -15.10 -26.22
C GLY A 137 33.30 -14.21 -25.55
N GLU A 138 33.22 -12.90 -25.76
CA GLU A 138 34.16 -11.94 -25.19
C GLU A 138 34.19 -12.06 -23.67
N THR A 139 35.39 -12.17 -23.12
CA THR A 139 35.60 -12.35 -21.69
C THR A 139 36.42 -11.19 -21.14
N TRP A 140 36.21 -10.88 -19.87
CA TRP A 140 36.77 -9.68 -19.22
C TRP A 140 38.21 -9.90 -18.74
N HIS A 141 38.88 -10.96 -19.21
CA HIS A 141 40.18 -11.40 -18.69
C HIS A 141 41.36 -10.53 -19.17
N ASP A 142 41.23 -9.85 -20.31
CA ASP A 142 42.27 -9.00 -20.90
C ASP A 142 41.72 -7.62 -21.27
N VAL A 143 41.02 -6.98 -20.32
CA VAL A 143 40.43 -5.65 -20.51
C VAL A 143 40.80 -4.72 -19.36
N LEU A 144 41.37 -3.57 -19.68
CA LEU A 144 41.59 -2.47 -18.73
C LEU A 144 40.47 -1.45 -18.88
N PHE A 145 39.67 -1.26 -17.82
CA PHE A 145 38.64 -0.21 -17.78
C PHE A 145 39.19 1.07 -17.17
N THR A 146 38.98 2.19 -17.86
CA THR A 146 39.31 3.53 -17.37
C THR A 146 38.07 4.42 -17.48
N ASP A 147 37.80 5.21 -16.45
CA ASP A 147 36.75 6.24 -16.46
C ASP A 147 37.25 7.48 -15.71
N GLU A 148 36.71 8.63 -16.06
CA GLU A 148 37.02 9.90 -15.42
C GLU A 148 35.90 10.29 -14.47
N SER A 149 36.25 10.74 -13.26
CA SER A 149 35.25 11.18 -12.28
C SER A 149 35.65 12.53 -11.67
N THR A 150 34.64 13.38 -11.45
CA THR A 150 34.83 14.69 -10.83
C THR A 150 34.56 14.59 -9.34
N ILE A 151 35.56 14.92 -8.52
CA ILE A 151 35.46 14.93 -7.05
C ILE A 151 35.40 16.39 -6.58
N ALA A 152 34.30 16.76 -5.92
CA ALA A 152 34.15 18.08 -5.32
C ALA A 152 34.65 18.05 -3.86
N LEU A 153 35.62 18.92 -3.53
CA LEU A 153 36.07 19.12 -2.15
C LEU A 153 35.11 20.07 -1.41
N GLU A 154 34.83 19.79 -0.14
CA GLU A 154 33.84 20.49 0.68
C GLU A 154 34.04 22.03 0.68
N HIS A 155 35.30 22.47 0.72
CA HIS A 155 35.67 23.89 0.74
C HIS A 155 35.35 24.65 -0.57
N PHE A 156 35.20 23.92 -1.69
CA PHE A 156 34.78 24.46 -3.00
C PHE A 156 33.26 24.48 -3.13
N ALA A 157 32.57 23.48 -2.56
CA ALA A 157 31.11 23.40 -2.56
C ALA A 157 30.47 24.56 -1.79
N SER A 158 31.05 24.96 -0.64
CA SER A 158 30.55 26.09 0.15
C SER A 158 30.56 27.41 -0.63
N ARG A 159 31.59 27.66 -1.45
CA ARG A 159 31.72 28.88 -2.28
C ARG A 159 30.74 28.91 -3.46
N LEU A 160 30.50 27.78 -4.11
CA LEU A 160 29.50 27.66 -5.19
C LEU A 160 28.06 27.80 -4.67
N ILE A 161 27.74 27.21 -3.52
CA ILE A 161 26.41 27.28 -2.91
C ILE A 161 26.08 28.70 -2.46
N THR A 162 27.06 29.47 -1.96
CA THR A 162 26.85 30.90 -1.64
C THR A 162 26.56 31.77 -2.86
N GLY A 163 27.08 31.42 -4.05
CA GLY A 163 26.74 32.09 -5.31
C GLY A 163 25.37 31.69 -5.86
N LEU A 164 24.99 30.43 -5.73
CA LEU A 164 23.68 29.90 -6.16
C LEU A 164 22.50 30.36 -5.29
N ASN A 165 22.73 30.71 -4.02
CA ASN A 165 21.71 31.32 -3.16
C ASN A 165 21.20 32.68 -3.70
N LYS A 166 21.93 33.35 -4.60
CA LYS A 166 21.44 34.56 -5.30
C LYS A 166 20.58 34.24 -6.52
N VAL A 167 20.65 33.03 -7.09
CA VAL A 167 19.93 32.65 -8.32
C VAL A 167 18.67 31.81 -8.02
N LEU A 168 18.65 31.07 -6.91
CA LEU A 168 17.50 30.25 -6.50
C LEU A 168 16.21 31.03 -6.14
N PRO A 169 16.20 32.31 -5.71
CA PRO A 169 14.94 33.02 -5.46
C PRO A 169 14.20 33.39 -6.76
N LEU A 170 14.88 33.48 -7.91
CA LEU A 170 14.27 33.92 -9.17
C LEU A 170 13.51 32.80 -9.91
N VAL A 171 13.77 31.53 -9.60
CA VAL A 171 13.02 30.39 -10.19
C VAL A 171 11.82 29.97 -9.33
N VAL A 172 11.75 30.41 -8.07
CA VAL A 172 10.71 30.00 -7.09
C VAL A 172 9.64 31.09 -6.86
N GLN A 173 9.67 32.20 -7.61
CA GLN A 173 8.64 33.25 -7.56
C GLN A 173 7.62 33.23 -8.71
N ASN A 174 7.37 32.08 -9.35
CA ASN A 174 6.13 31.92 -10.13
C ASN A 174 4.99 31.46 -9.21
N LYS A 175 4.57 32.34 -8.30
CA LYS A 175 3.29 32.26 -7.61
C LYS A 175 2.30 33.21 -8.27
N GLY A 176 1.23 32.64 -8.82
CA GLY A 176 -0.05 33.34 -9.00
C GLY A 176 -0.30 33.92 -10.38
N GLY A 177 -0.99 33.15 -11.23
CA GLY A 177 -1.78 33.66 -12.34
C GLY A 177 -3.16 33.02 -12.30
N HIS A 178 -4.11 33.67 -11.64
CA HIS A 178 -5.53 33.37 -11.72
C HIS A 178 -6.19 34.48 -12.55
N SER A 179 -6.54 34.18 -13.80
CA SER A 179 -7.58 34.80 -14.63
C SER A 179 -7.63 33.93 -15.91
N GLY A 180 -8.72 33.29 -16.29
CA GLY A 180 -10.06 33.82 -16.45
C GLY A 180 -10.31 33.97 -17.96
N LYS A 181 -10.93 32.94 -18.56
CA LYS A 181 -12.05 32.99 -19.52
C LYS A 181 -12.54 31.57 -19.75
#